data_AF-A0A2E2QKB9-F1
#
_entry.id   AF-A0A2E2QKB9-F1
#
_cell.length_a   1.000
_cell.length_b   1.000
_cell.length_c   1.000
_cell.angle_alpha   90.00
_cell.angle_beta   90.00
_cell.angle_gamma   90.00
#
_symmetry.space_group_name_H-M   'P 1'
#
loop_
_entity.id
_entity.type
_entity.pdbx_description
1 polymer ?
#
loop_
_entity_poly.entity_id
_entity_poly.type
_entity_poly.pdbx_seq_one_letter_code
_entity_poly.pdbx_strand_id
1 'polypeptide(L)'
;MISFLKSLMSEDNAAEPKTQDEARVATAALLIEAALSDDDFKDVERDAIVDVITRHYKISDAEAREIVAHAEEANAESDQLFYFTRAVKDSFPIETRVQMIEMLWEVAYADGVLSKYEANLVRRISGLIYVSDRDSGTARKRVMARLGITED
;
A
#
# COMPACT_ATOMS: atom_id res chain seq x y z
N MET A 1 -20.29 -0.32 13.85
CA MET A 1 -19.04 -0.27 13.07
C MET A 1 -18.95 -1.34 11.97
N ILE A 2 -19.68 -2.46 12.02
CA ILE A 2 -19.66 -3.51 10.97
C ILE A 2 -20.50 -3.17 9.71
N SER A 3 -21.39 -2.17 9.78
CA SER A 3 -22.28 -1.81 8.66
C SER A 3 -21.60 -1.02 7.53
N PHE A 4 -20.38 -0.53 7.76
CA PHE A 4 -19.65 0.33 6.84
C PHE A 4 -18.85 -0.49 5.82
N LEU A 5 -18.16 -1.53 6.29
CA LEU A 5 -17.49 -2.54 5.45
C LEU A 5 -18.47 -3.21 4.48
N LYS A 6 -19.68 -3.52 4.93
CA LYS A 6 -20.73 -4.08 4.06
C LYS A 6 -21.16 -3.14 2.92
N SER A 7 -20.99 -1.83 3.09
CA SER A 7 -21.26 -0.82 2.06
C SER A 7 -20.11 -0.65 1.06
N LEU A 8 -18.88 -0.96 1.46
CA LEU A 8 -17.69 -0.97 0.60
C LEU A 8 -17.63 -2.21 -0.30
N MET A 9 -18.15 -3.34 0.19
CA MET A 9 -18.12 -4.63 -0.50
C MET A 9 -19.37 -4.94 -1.33
N SER A 10 -20.37 -4.05 -1.32
CA SER A 10 -21.54 -4.22 -2.19
C SER A 10 -21.20 -3.70 -3.60
N GLU A 11 -21.40 -4.53 -4.63
CA GLU A 11 -21.12 -4.28 -6.06
C GLU A 11 -21.73 -2.98 -6.65
N ASP A 12 -22.59 -2.29 -5.89
CA ASP A 12 -23.36 -1.12 -6.30
C ASP A 12 -22.71 0.24 -5.95
N ASN A 13 -21.48 0.27 -5.42
CA ASN A 13 -20.77 1.55 -5.20
C ASN A 13 -19.32 1.52 -5.69
N ALA A 14 -19.16 1.82 -6.97
CA ALA A 14 -18.00 2.54 -7.52
C ALA A 14 -17.92 3.99 -6.95
N ALA A 15 -18.14 4.16 -5.66
CA ALA A 15 -18.08 5.45 -4.98
C ALA A 15 -16.69 5.63 -4.39
N GLU A 16 -16.15 6.82 -4.63
CA GLU A 16 -14.89 7.33 -4.08
C GLU A 16 -14.82 7.09 -2.56
N PRO A 17 -13.62 6.85 -1.98
CA PRO A 17 -13.44 6.85 -0.53
C PRO A 17 -13.94 8.19 0.05
N LYS A 18 -14.97 8.12 0.86
CA LYS A 18 -15.64 9.27 1.48
C LYS A 18 -15.03 9.62 2.84
N THR A 19 -14.14 8.78 3.36
CA THR A 19 -13.57 8.89 4.73
C THR A 19 -12.07 8.61 4.79
N GLN A 20 -11.39 9.11 5.84
CA GLN A 20 -9.99 8.79 6.09
C GLN A 20 -9.76 7.30 6.36
N ASP A 21 -10.74 6.61 6.93
CA ASP A 21 -10.61 5.19 7.26
C ASP A 21 -10.61 4.32 5.99
N GLU A 22 -11.45 4.64 5.00
CA GLU A 22 -11.41 4.00 3.67
C GLU A 22 -10.06 4.20 2.98
N ALA A 23 -9.49 5.40 3.11
CA ALA A 23 -8.22 5.72 2.51
C ALA A 23 -7.05 4.97 3.19
N ARG A 24 -7.13 4.74 4.51
CA ARG A 24 -6.15 3.91 5.25
C ARG A 24 -6.23 2.44 4.85
N VAL A 25 -7.45 1.90 4.73
CA VAL A 25 -7.68 0.52 4.27
C VAL A 25 -7.19 0.35 2.83
N ALA A 26 -7.47 1.31 1.94
CA ALA A 26 -6.97 1.29 0.56
C ALA A 26 -5.44 1.32 0.50
N THR A 27 -4.78 2.14 1.33
CA THR A 27 -3.32 2.13 1.47
C THR A 27 -2.80 0.76 1.89
N ALA A 28 -3.39 0.17 2.94
CA ALA A 28 -2.99 -1.14 3.45
C ALA A 28 -3.18 -2.24 2.40
N ALA A 29 -4.29 -2.22 1.66
CA ALA A 29 -4.58 -3.20 0.64
C ALA A 29 -3.59 -3.11 -0.54
N LEU A 30 -3.18 -1.89 -0.93
CA LEU A 30 -2.12 -1.72 -1.93
C LEU A 30 -0.75 -2.25 -1.45
N LEU A 31 -0.44 -2.11 -0.16
CA LEU A 31 0.79 -2.65 0.43
C LEU A 31 0.75 -4.19 0.49
N ILE A 32 -0.40 -4.77 0.80
CA ILE A 32 -0.61 -6.23 0.82
C ILE A 32 -0.54 -6.80 -0.59
N GLU A 33 -1.20 -6.18 -1.57
CA GLU A 33 -1.08 -6.57 -2.99
C GLU A 33 0.38 -6.51 -3.46
N ALA A 34 1.15 -5.52 -2.99
CA ALA A 34 2.58 -5.41 -3.24
C ALA A 34 3.41 -6.56 -2.64
N ALA A 35 2.99 -7.11 -1.51
CA ALA A 35 3.66 -8.20 -0.82
C ALA A 35 3.23 -9.60 -1.34
N LEU A 36 1.95 -9.77 -1.74
CA LEU A 36 1.40 -11.00 -2.38
C LEU A 36 1.94 -11.27 -3.79
N SER A 37 2.82 -10.40 -4.23
CA SER A 37 3.64 -10.46 -5.43
C SER A 37 4.39 -11.78 -5.65
N ASP A 38 4.82 -12.39 -4.55
CA ASP A 38 5.32 -13.76 -4.48
C ASP A 38 4.26 -14.61 -3.78
N ASP A 39 4.13 -15.88 -4.17
CA ASP A 39 2.98 -16.77 -3.89
C ASP A 39 2.79 -17.14 -2.39
N ASP A 40 3.43 -16.41 -1.47
CA ASP A 40 3.55 -16.74 -0.06
C ASP A 40 3.71 -15.46 0.79
N PHE A 41 2.59 -14.78 1.11
CA PHE A 41 2.57 -13.67 2.06
C PHE A 41 2.86 -14.19 3.48
N LYS A 42 4.01 -13.79 4.02
CA LYS A 42 4.59 -14.26 5.29
C LYS A 42 4.38 -13.26 6.41
N ASP A 43 4.48 -13.76 7.64
CA ASP A 43 4.37 -12.94 8.86
C ASP A 43 5.36 -11.75 8.88
N VAL A 44 6.53 -11.89 8.24
CA VAL A 44 7.54 -10.81 8.14
C VAL A 44 7.07 -9.63 7.29
N GLU A 45 6.34 -9.88 6.20
CA GLU A 45 5.78 -8.82 5.34
C GLU A 45 4.59 -8.16 6.04
N ARG A 46 3.76 -8.97 6.71
CA ARG A 46 2.65 -8.47 7.54
C ARG A 46 3.16 -7.49 8.61
N ASP A 47 4.18 -7.88 9.37
CA ASP A 47 4.75 -7.03 10.41
C ASP A 47 5.37 -5.74 9.84
N ALA A 48 6.03 -5.83 8.67
CA ALA A 48 6.55 -4.65 7.98
C ALA A 48 5.44 -3.67 7.58
N ILE A 49 4.31 -4.17 7.08
CA ILE A 49 3.15 -3.35 6.70
C ILE A 49 2.52 -2.69 7.94
N VAL A 50 2.40 -3.42 9.05
CA VAL A 50 1.91 -2.88 10.33
C VAL A 50 2.79 -1.74 10.83
N ASP A 51 4.12 -1.93 10.81
CA ASP A 51 5.08 -0.90 11.22
C ASP A 51 5.03 0.35 10.35
N VAL A 52 4.89 0.16 9.04
CA VAL A 52 4.75 1.25 8.05
C VAL A 52 3.48 2.06 8.32
N ILE A 53 2.34 1.40 8.46
CA ILE A 53 1.03 2.03 8.72
C ILE A 53 1.03 2.77 10.06
N THR A 54 1.57 2.14 11.11
CA THR A 54 1.69 2.73 12.45
C THR A 54 2.47 4.04 12.40
N ARG A 55 3.64 4.05 11.76
CA ARG A 55 4.48 5.26 11.62
C ARG A 55 3.83 6.34 10.76
N HIS A 56 3.20 5.95 9.65
CA HIS A 56 2.65 6.89 8.69
C HIS A 56 1.40 7.61 9.23
N TYR A 57 0.48 6.86 9.83
CA TYR A 57 -0.77 7.40 10.35
C TYR A 57 -0.70 7.81 11.83
N LYS A 58 0.41 7.51 12.52
CA LYS A 58 0.63 7.80 13.95
C LYS A 58 -0.48 7.19 14.82
N ILE A 59 -0.83 5.93 14.54
CA ILE A 59 -1.85 5.15 15.25
C ILE A 59 -1.19 4.09 16.13
N SER A 60 -1.98 3.40 16.94
CA SER A 60 -1.46 2.26 17.71
C SER A 60 -1.22 1.04 16.82
N ASP A 61 -0.28 0.20 17.25
CA ASP A 61 0.03 -1.09 16.64
C ASP A 61 -1.21 -2.01 16.57
N ALA A 62 -2.11 -1.93 17.56
CA ALA A 62 -3.38 -2.65 17.53
C ALA A 62 -4.32 -2.16 16.42
N GLU A 63 -4.48 -0.84 16.27
CA GLU A 63 -5.28 -0.24 15.19
C GLU A 63 -4.69 -0.54 13.81
N ALA A 64 -3.35 -0.52 13.68
CA ALA A 64 -2.67 -0.87 12.44
C ALA A 64 -2.92 -2.33 12.05
N ARG A 65 -2.86 -3.26 13.02
CA ARG A 65 -3.19 -4.68 12.76
C ARG A 65 -4.64 -4.88 12.33
N GLU A 66 -5.59 -4.14 12.90
CA GLU A 66 -6.99 -4.20 12.45
C GLU A 66 -7.14 -3.70 11.01
N ILE A 67 -6.46 -2.62 10.63
CA ILE A 67 -6.45 -2.11 9.26
C ILE A 67 -5.86 -3.13 8.29
N VAL A 68 -4.75 -3.77 8.65
CA VAL A 68 -4.08 -4.80 7.85
C VAL A 68 -4.99 -6.02 7.68
N ALA A 69 -5.60 -6.52 8.75
CA ALA A 69 -6.51 -7.67 8.68
C ALA A 69 -7.71 -7.39 7.75
N HIS A 70 -8.33 -6.21 7.84
CA HIS A 70 -9.42 -5.85 6.95
C HIS A 70 -8.97 -5.71 5.48
N ALA A 71 -7.75 -5.21 5.27
CA ALA A 71 -7.21 -5.07 3.93
C ALA A 71 -6.86 -6.43 3.30
N GLU A 72 -6.46 -7.42 4.10
CA GLU A 72 -6.27 -8.81 3.64
C GLU A 72 -7.58 -9.47 3.21
N GLU A 73 -8.63 -9.31 4.03
CA GLU A 73 -9.98 -9.78 3.67
C GLU A 73 -10.46 -9.13 2.37
N ALA A 74 -10.25 -7.83 2.19
CA ALA A 74 -10.62 -7.12 0.97
C ALA A 74 -9.83 -7.62 -0.26
N ASN A 75 -8.54 -7.91 -0.10
CA ASN A 75 -7.68 -8.37 -1.21
C ASN A 75 -7.98 -9.81 -1.64
N ALA A 76 -8.40 -10.68 -0.71
CA ALA A 76 -8.79 -12.06 -1.00
C ALA A 76 -10.02 -12.17 -1.93
N GLU A 77 -10.83 -11.12 -2.04
CA GLU A 77 -12.08 -11.09 -2.82
C GLU A 77 -11.92 -10.35 -4.19
N SER A 78 -10.68 -10.15 -4.66
CA SER A 78 -10.19 -8.90 -5.28
C SER A 78 -9.44 -8.73 -6.61
N ASP A 79 -10.04 -8.22 -7.70
CA ASP A 79 -9.34 -7.49 -8.80
C ASP A 79 -9.23 -5.96 -8.47
N GLN A 80 -9.03 -5.62 -7.18
CA GLN A 80 -9.29 -4.29 -6.58
C GLN A 80 -8.21 -3.22 -6.77
N LEU A 81 -7.08 -3.53 -7.40
CA LEU A 81 -5.96 -2.59 -7.54
C LEU A 81 -6.39 -1.23 -8.12
N PHE A 82 -7.27 -1.24 -9.14
CA PHE A 82 -7.79 0.00 -9.74
C PHE A 82 -8.70 0.79 -8.79
N TYR A 83 -9.48 0.11 -7.96
CA TYR A 83 -10.33 0.75 -6.97
C TYR A 83 -9.49 1.48 -5.92
N PHE A 84 -8.50 0.80 -5.33
CA PHE A 84 -7.67 1.38 -4.27
C PHE A 84 -6.74 2.48 -4.78
N THR A 85 -6.13 2.30 -5.95
CA THR A 85 -5.28 3.34 -6.53
C THR A 85 -6.08 4.60 -6.88
N ARG A 86 -7.32 4.45 -7.36
CA ARG A 86 -8.22 5.58 -7.56
C ARG A 86 -8.58 6.26 -6.25
N ALA A 87 -8.92 5.49 -5.22
CA ALA A 87 -9.21 5.99 -3.89
C ALA A 87 -8.06 6.86 -3.34
N VAL A 88 -6.84 6.34 -3.41
CA VAL A 88 -5.62 7.04 -2.99
C VAL A 88 -5.38 8.31 -3.80
N LYS A 89 -5.51 8.22 -5.12
CA LYS A 89 -5.35 9.36 -6.03
C LYS A 89 -6.30 10.50 -5.67
N ASP A 90 -7.56 10.18 -5.41
CA ASP A 90 -8.62 11.17 -5.26
C ASP A 90 -8.66 11.75 -3.82
N SER A 91 -8.22 10.99 -2.80
CA SER A 91 -8.20 11.44 -1.40
C SER A 91 -6.94 12.20 -0.97
N PHE A 92 -5.80 11.97 -1.63
CA PHE A 92 -4.51 12.42 -1.11
C PHE A 92 -3.76 13.37 -2.06
N PRO A 93 -3.08 14.40 -1.50
CA PRO A 93 -2.23 15.28 -2.29
C PRO A 93 -1.01 14.51 -2.82
N ILE A 94 -0.31 15.08 -3.80
CA ILE A 94 0.80 14.40 -4.49
C ILE A 94 1.93 14.01 -3.54
N GLU A 95 2.21 14.83 -2.53
CA GLU A 95 3.27 14.61 -1.55
C GLU A 95 3.00 13.34 -0.73
N THR A 96 1.75 13.15 -0.30
CA THR A 96 1.33 11.93 0.41
C THR A 96 1.41 10.71 -0.50
N ARG A 97 1.01 10.83 -1.77
CA ARG A 97 1.11 9.73 -2.74
C ARG A 97 2.56 9.32 -2.99
N VAL A 98 3.49 10.28 -3.04
CA VAL A 98 4.94 10.00 -3.11
C VAL A 98 5.43 9.27 -1.86
N GLN A 99 4.94 9.65 -0.67
CA GLN A 99 5.26 8.90 0.56
C GLN A 99 4.72 7.47 0.51
N MET A 100 3.55 7.25 -0.08
CA MET A 100 3.01 5.90 -0.28
C MET A 100 3.87 5.05 -1.23
N ILE A 101 4.39 5.65 -2.29
CA ILE A 101 5.36 4.96 -3.16
C ILE A 101 6.66 4.65 -2.38
N GLU A 102 7.09 5.54 -1.48
CA GLU A 102 8.23 5.25 -0.60
C GLU A 102 7.94 4.05 0.31
N MET A 103 6.75 3.96 0.90
CA MET A 103 6.32 2.82 1.72
C MET A 103 6.30 1.52 0.92
N LEU A 104 5.80 1.55 -0.32
CA LEU A 104 5.82 0.38 -1.22
C LEU A 104 7.24 -0.08 -1.53
N TRP A 105 8.18 0.85 -1.72
CA TRP A 105 9.59 0.50 -1.87
C TRP A 105 10.17 -0.09 -0.59
N GLU A 106 9.80 0.38 0.61
CA GLU A 106 10.27 -0.23 1.87
C GLU A 106 9.85 -1.70 1.97
N VAL A 107 8.59 -2.01 1.63
CA VAL A 107 8.07 -3.39 1.65
C VAL A 107 8.75 -4.25 0.60
N ALA A 108 8.88 -3.76 -0.63
CA ALA A 108 9.55 -4.48 -1.72
C ALA A 108 11.06 -4.71 -1.52
N TYR A 109 11.64 -4.12 -0.47
CA TYR A 109 13.03 -4.34 -0.07
C TYR A 109 13.15 -5.01 1.31
N ALA A 110 12.05 -5.48 1.90
CA ALA A 110 12.03 -6.01 3.26
C ALA A 110 12.94 -7.23 3.43
N ASP A 111 13.06 -8.07 2.40
CA ASP A 111 13.96 -9.23 2.36
C ASP A 111 15.37 -8.91 1.83
N GLY A 112 15.62 -7.65 1.46
CA GLY A 112 16.88 -7.15 0.90
C GLY A 112 17.06 -7.40 -0.61
N VAL A 113 16.12 -8.05 -1.29
CA VAL A 113 16.23 -8.40 -2.71
C VAL A 113 15.00 -7.95 -3.48
N LEU A 114 15.17 -6.99 -4.39
CA LEU A 114 14.06 -6.56 -5.25
C LEU A 114 13.88 -7.50 -6.45
N SER A 115 12.73 -8.17 -6.53
CA SER A 115 12.35 -8.97 -7.68
C SER A 115 11.83 -8.11 -8.85
N LYS A 116 11.79 -8.71 -10.04
CA LYS A 116 11.19 -8.06 -11.23
C LYS A 116 9.69 -7.84 -11.07
N TYR A 117 9.01 -8.69 -10.30
CA TYR A 117 7.57 -8.56 -10.10
C TYR A 117 7.31 -7.32 -9.23
N GLU A 118 7.93 -7.22 -8.06
CA GLU A 118 7.74 -6.11 -7.13
C GLU A 118 8.08 -4.78 -7.78
N ALA A 119 9.20 -4.71 -8.52
CA ALA A 119 9.58 -3.52 -9.27
C ALA A 119 8.50 -3.10 -10.28
N ASN A 120 7.87 -4.06 -10.97
CA ASN A 120 6.77 -3.78 -11.90
C ASN A 120 5.50 -3.35 -11.17
N LEU A 121 5.21 -3.93 -10.01
CA LEU A 121 4.04 -3.59 -9.22
C LEU A 121 4.12 -2.17 -8.65
N VAL A 122 5.25 -1.79 -8.05
CA VAL A 122 5.45 -0.41 -7.57
C VAL A 122 5.38 0.59 -8.73
N ARG A 123 5.91 0.23 -9.92
CA ARG A 123 5.77 1.05 -11.12
C ARG A 123 4.31 1.20 -11.57
N ARG A 124 3.56 0.10 -11.60
CA ARG A 124 2.13 0.08 -11.96
C ARG A 124 1.32 0.95 -11.00
N ILE A 125 1.52 0.80 -9.69
CA ILE A 125 0.86 1.61 -8.67
C ILE A 125 1.23 3.08 -8.82
N SER A 126 2.51 3.42 -9.02
CA SER A 126 2.98 4.79 -9.25
C SER A 126 2.21 5.46 -10.39
N GLY A 127 2.06 4.77 -11.53
CA GLY A 127 1.28 5.27 -12.66
C GLY A 127 -0.20 5.48 -12.34
N LEU A 128 -0.83 4.54 -11.63
CA LEU A 128 -2.25 4.61 -11.29
C LEU A 128 -2.58 5.72 -10.28
N ILE A 129 -1.67 6.01 -9.34
CA ILE A 129 -1.82 7.10 -8.38
C ILE A 129 -1.18 8.41 -8.85
N TYR A 130 -0.79 8.51 -10.13
CA TYR A 130 -0.22 9.70 -10.77
C TYR A 130 1.04 10.24 -10.08
N VAL A 131 1.91 9.35 -9.61
CA VAL A 131 3.27 9.67 -9.19
C VAL A 131 4.20 9.46 -10.37
N SER A 132 5.03 10.45 -10.67
CA SER A 132 5.94 10.38 -11.83
C SER A 132 7.03 9.32 -11.63
N ASP A 133 7.53 8.72 -12.71
CA ASP A 133 8.67 7.80 -12.68
C ASP A 133 9.89 8.43 -11.99
N ARG A 134 10.08 9.75 -12.13
CA ARG A 134 11.15 10.50 -11.45
C ARG A 134 10.96 10.55 -9.94
N ASP A 135 9.76 10.85 -9.47
CA ASP A 135 9.47 10.95 -8.04
C ASP A 135 9.50 9.57 -7.39
N SER A 136 8.97 8.55 -8.07
CA SER A 136 9.06 7.14 -7.66
C SER A 136 10.52 6.68 -7.55
N GLY A 137 11.34 6.97 -8.56
CA GLY A 137 12.78 6.67 -8.51
C GLY A 137 13.53 7.42 -7.40
N THR A 138 13.13 8.66 -7.10
CA THR A 138 13.70 9.42 -5.99
C THR A 138 13.29 8.84 -4.64
N ALA A 139 12.03 8.41 -4.49
CA ALA A 139 11.55 7.71 -3.30
C ALA A 139 12.31 6.40 -3.06
N ARG A 140 12.51 5.60 -4.11
CA ARG A 140 13.32 4.38 -4.06
C ARG A 140 14.73 4.64 -3.52
N LYS A 141 15.42 5.68 -4.04
CA LYS A 141 16.77 6.03 -3.57
C LYS A 141 16.79 6.41 -2.08
N ARG A 142 15.76 7.07 -1.58
CA ARG A 142 15.65 7.38 -0.14
C ARG A 142 15.49 6.12 0.70
N VAL A 143 14.68 5.15 0.25
CA VAL A 143 14.51 3.85 0.91
C VAL A 143 15.81 3.07 0.92
N MET A 144 16.47 2.95 -0.24
CA MET A 144 17.74 2.23 -0.35
C MET A 144 18.80 2.83 0.59
N ALA A 145 18.91 4.17 0.66
CA ALA A 145 19.80 4.84 1.60
C ALA A 145 19.43 4.59 3.07
N ARG A 146 18.14 4.51 3.41
CA ARG A 146 17.64 4.21 4.77
C ARG A 146 17.92 2.77 5.17
N LEU A 147 17.81 1.83 4.23
CA LEU A 147 18.05 0.40 4.44
C LEU A 147 19.51 -0.03 4.23
N GLY A 148 20.38 0.88 3.77
CA GLY A 148 21.80 0.58 3.52
C GLY A 148 22.05 -0.27 2.27
N ILE A 149 21.14 -0.26 1.30
CA ILE A 149 21.23 -1.01 0.04
C ILE A 149 21.94 -0.16 -1.01
N THR A 150 23.02 -0.67 -1.60
CA THR A 150 23.74 -0.03 -2.72
C THR A 150 23.22 -0.54 -4.07
N GLU A 151 23.07 0.37 -5.05
CA GLU A 151 22.88 -0.03 -6.46
C GLU A 151 24.19 -0.65 -6.98
N ASP A 152 24.16 -1.93 -7.37
CA ASP A 152 25.22 -2.55 -8.18
C ASP A 152 25.15 -2.09 -9.65
#